data_AF-A0A519VYG1-F1
#
_entry.id   AF-A0A519VYG1-F1
#
_cell.length_a   1.000
_cell.length_b   1.000
_cell.length_c   1.000
_cell.angle_alpha   90.00
_cell.angle_beta   90.00
_cell.angle_gamma   90.00
#
_symmetry.space_group_name_H-M   'P 1'
#
loop_
_entity.id
_entity.type
_entity.pdbx_description
1 polymer ?
#
loop_
_entity_poly.entity_id
_entity_poly.type
_entity_poly.pdbx_seq_one_letter_code
_entity_poly.pdbx_strand_id
1 'polypeptide(L)'
;MSRMPPRLPAAVRLVLLLAHLLACVHALRTGRYVFPDTDRYVRAAYNLGHFGRLYARPLPAGPLTGQAVQELTIRPPGYPLLVLALGAAGGRVTWLLLFQSLLSYGVLATVLRGWAAARARPPGAGAWSLALLLALSFPAQLIYASAVMSELPLQALLVLGAGLAARAWTTGRAGWLAGAGVA
;
A
#
# COMPACT_ATOMS: atom_id res chain seq x y z
N MET A 1 13.91 29.39 -1.92
CA MET A 1 13.13 29.02 -3.13
C MET A 1 12.83 27.53 -3.10
N SER A 2 11.57 27.13 -2.86
CA SER A 2 11.20 25.71 -2.91
C SER A 2 11.17 25.24 -4.37
N ARG A 3 12.24 24.57 -4.83
CA ARG A 3 12.20 23.88 -6.12
C ARG A 3 11.05 22.87 -6.06
N MET A 4 10.09 22.98 -6.99
CA MET A 4 9.05 21.97 -7.12
C MET A 4 9.73 20.60 -7.29
N PRO A 5 9.23 19.55 -6.63
CA PRO A 5 9.82 18.23 -6.76
C PRO A 5 9.83 17.83 -8.24
N PRO A 6 10.91 17.19 -8.73
CA PRO A 6 11.02 16.79 -10.11
C PRO A 6 9.86 15.87 -10.48
N ARG A 7 9.22 16.15 -11.62
CA ARG A 7 8.19 15.27 -12.16
C ARG A 7 8.86 14.00 -12.70
N LEU A 8 8.22 12.85 -12.50
CA LEU A 8 8.68 11.61 -13.13
C LEU A 8 8.52 11.71 -14.65
N PRO A 9 9.51 11.25 -15.43
CA PRO A 9 9.35 11.15 -16.87
C PRO A 9 8.11 10.35 -17.25
N ALA A 10 7.43 10.71 -18.35
CA ALA A 10 6.21 10.04 -18.79
C ALA A 10 6.44 8.53 -19.03
N ALA A 11 7.57 8.17 -19.64
CA ALA A 11 7.95 6.78 -19.88
C ALA A 11 8.08 5.99 -18.56
N VAL A 12 8.76 6.53 -17.56
CA VAL A 12 8.90 5.87 -16.23
C VAL A 12 7.54 5.65 -15.59
N ARG A 13 6.66 6.67 -15.61
CA ARG A 13 5.30 6.53 -15.08
C ARG A 13 4.50 5.45 -15.79
N LEU A 14 4.56 5.43 -17.13
CA LEU A 14 3.84 4.47 -17.94
C LEU A 14 4.33 3.04 -17.66
N VAL A 15 5.65 2.81 -17.64
CA VAL A 15 6.20 1.47 -17.36
C VAL A 15 5.81 1.00 -15.97
N LEU A 16 5.93 1.85 -14.95
CA LEU A 16 5.53 1.48 -13.59
C LEU A 16 4.05 1.15 -13.51
N LEU A 17 3.19 1.96 -14.12
CA LEU A 17 1.75 1.72 -14.13
C LEU A 17 1.42 0.39 -14.83
N LEU A 18 1.98 0.16 -16.02
CA LEU A 18 1.77 -1.08 -16.76
C LEU A 18 2.26 -2.30 -15.97
N ALA A 19 3.42 -2.22 -15.32
CA ALA A 19 3.93 -3.32 -14.49
C ALA A 19 2.97 -3.68 -13.34
N HIS A 20 2.40 -2.69 -12.66
CA HIS A 20 1.43 -2.91 -11.58
C HIS A 20 0.12 -3.49 -12.12
N LEU A 21 -0.40 -2.95 -13.24
CA LEU A 21 -1.63 -3.45 -13.85
C LEU A 21 -1.45 -4.89 -14.35
N LEU A 22 -0.32 -5.21 -14.98
CA LEU A 22 -0.01 -6.58 -15.44
C LEU A 22 0.10 -7.55 -14.26
N ALA A 23 0.77 -7.15 -13.18
CA ALA A 23 0.85 -7.97 -11.97
C ALA A 23 -0.53 -8.22 -11.34
N CYS A 24 -1.37 -7.18 -11.26
CA CYS A 24 -2.74 -7.27 -10.75
C CYS A 24 -3.60 -8.21 -11.61
N VAL A 25 -3.58 -8.03 -12.93
CA VAL A 25 -4.30 -8.90 -13.87
C VAL A 25 -3.80 -10.34 -13.76
N HIS A 26 -2.49 -10.55 -13.68
CA HIS A 26 -1.91 -11.87 -13.50
C HIS A 26 -2.39 -12.54 -12.20
N ALA A 27 -2.35 -11.82 -11.08
CA ALA A 27 -2.81 -12.33 -9.79
C ALA A 27 -4.29 -12.69 -9.82
N LEU A 28 -5.14 -11.83 -10.41
CA LEU A 28 -6.57 -12.08 -10.58
C LEU A 28 -6.84 -13.32 -11.44
N ARG A 29 -6.13 -13.48 -12.56
CA ARG A 29 -6.32 -14.62 -13.47
C ARG A 29 -5.85 -15.95 -12.88
N THR A 30 -4.87 -15.93 -11.99
CA THR A 30 -4.24 -17.14 -11.45
C THR A 30 -4.67 -17.47 -10.03
N GLY A 31 -5.44 -16.60 -9.38
CA GLY A 31 -5.80 -16.74 -7.96
C GLY A 31 -4.62 -16.52 -6.99
N ARG A 32 -3.45 -16.08 -7.49
CA ARG A 32 -2.21 -15.90 -6.70
C ARG A 32 -2.22 -14.65 -5.80
N TYR A 33 -3.38 -14.03 -5.60
CA TYR A 33 -3.57 -12.97 -4.60
C TYR A 33 -3.83 -13.52 -3.19
N VAL A 34 -4.05 -14.83 -3.06
CA VAL A 34 -4.25 -15.50 -1.78
C VAL A 34 -2.90 -15.82 -1.14
N PHE A 35 -2.68 -15.26 0.04
CA PHE A 35 -1.55 -15.50 0.93
C PHE A 35 -2.04 -16.13 2.25
N PRO A 36 -1.14 -16.69 3.09
CA PRO A 36 -1.54 -17.36 4.35
C PRO A 36 -2.43 -16.52 5.28
N ASP A 37 -2.35 -15.19 5.21
CA ASP A 37 -3.13 -14.26 6.02
C ASP A 37 -4.35 -13.65 5.31
N THR A 38 -4.54 -13.92 4.02
CA THR A 38 -5.66 -13.39 3.24
C THR A 38 -6.99 -13.76 3.87
N ASP A 39 -7.19 -15.02 4.22
CA ASP A 39 -8.43 -15.49 4.85
C ASP A 39 -8.70 -14.78 6.16
N ARG A 40 -7.65 -14.48 6.93
CA ARG A 40 -7.79 -13.79 8.22
C ARG A 40 -8.27 -12.36 8.05
N TYR A 41 -7.74 -11.63 7.07
CA TYR A 41 -8.19 -10.27 6.76
C TYR A 41 -9.63 -10.24 6.21
N VAL A 42 -9.95 -11.15 5.29
CA VAL A 42 -11.28 -11.27 4.70
C VAL A 42 -12.31 -11.66 5.76
N ARG A 43 -11.97 -12.60 6.66
CA ARG A 43 -12.85 -13.00 7.78
C ARG A 43 -13.02 -11.89 8.81
N ALA A 44 -11.96 -11.17 9.17
CA ALA A 44 -12.06 -10.01 10.05
C ALA A 44 -12.98 -8.94 9.46
N ALA A 45 -12.83 -8.63 8.17
CA ALA A 45 -13.70 -7.70 7.46
C ALA A 45 -15.16 -8.18 7.42
N TYR A 46 -15.38 -9.46 7.09
CA TYR A 46 -16.70 -10.08 7.07
C TYR A 46 -17.39 -10.00 8.44
N ASN A 47 -16.70 -10.43 9.51
CA ASN A 47 -17.25 -10.43 10.86
C ASN A 47 -17.50 -9.02 11.38
N LEU A 48 -16.65 -8.07 11.02
CA LEU A 48 -16.86 -6.67 11.33
C LEU A 48 -18.13 -6.15 10.65
N GLY A 49 -18.32 -6.46 9.36
CA GLY A 49 -19.49 -6.04 8.61
C GLY A 49 -20.81 -6.71 9.02
N HIS A 50 -20.77 -7.99 9.41
CA HIS A 50 -21.99 -8.76 9.72
C HIS A 50 -22.33 -8.80 11.21
N PHE A 51 -21.33 -8.79 12.08
CA PHE A 51 -21.51 -8.99 13.53
C PHE A 51 -20.93 -7.85 14.38
N GLY A 52 -20.33 -6.83 13.76
CA GLY A 52 -19.67 -5.75 14.49
C GLY A 52 -18.44 -6.20 15.28
N ARG A 53 -17.83 -7.35 14.93
CA ARG A 53 -16.69 -7.93 15.68
C ARG A 53 -15.46 -8.07 14.81
N LEU A 54 -14.34 -7.47 15.25
CA LEU A 54 -13.05 -7.60 14.61
C LEU A 54 -12.38 -8.93 15.03
N TYR A 55 -12.78 -10.00 14.36
CA TYR A 55 -12.31 -11.37 14.65
C TYR A 55 -11.82 -12.07 13.39
N ALA A 56 -10.58 -12.54 13.37
CA ALA A 56 -9.89 -13.02 12.16
C ALA A 56 -10.25 -14.46 11.72
N ARG A 57 -11.19 -15.12 12.39
CA ARG A 57 -11.65 -16.50 12.10
C ARG A 57 -13.18 -16.56 12.05
N PRO A 58 -13.80 -17.67 11.62
CA PRO A 58 -15.23 -17.85 11.83
C PRO A 58 -15.58 -17.70 13.31
N LEU A 59 -16.57 -16.85 13.65
CA LEU A 59 -16.98 -16.65 15.04
C LEU A 59 -17.46 -17.99 15.64
N PRO A 60 -16.89 -18.44 16.77
CA PRO A 60 -17.35 -19.66 17.42
C PRO A 60 -18.69 -19.42 18.14
N ALA A 61 -19.46 -20.50 18.32
CA ALA A 61 -20.72 -20.48 19.06
C ALA A 61 -20.53 -20.35 20.59
N GLY A 62 -19.36 -20.75 21.10
CA GLY A 62 -19.01 -20.70 22.51
C GLY A 62 -18.09 -19.52 22.87
N PRO A 63 -17.73 -19.40 24.16
CA PRO A 63 -16.76 -18.40 24.60
C PRO A 63 -15.40 -18.62 23.94
N LEU A 64 -14.71 -17.51 23.64
CA LEU A 64 -13.35 -17.55 23.10
C LEU A 64 -12.36 -17.97 24.18
N THR A 65 -11.58 -19.01 23.93
CA THR A 65 -10.56 -19.52 24.85
C THR A 65 -9.24 -19.83 24.13
N GLY A 66 -8.13 -19.82 24.88
CA GLY A 66 -6.80 -20.15 24.35
C GLY A 66 -6.39 -19.30 23.14
N GLN A 67 -5.88 -19.96 22.10
CA GLN A 67 -5.42 -19.30 20.86
C GLN A 67 -6.52 -18.53 20.13
N ALA A 68 -7.80 -18.85 20.35
CA ALA A 68 -8.91 -18.14 19.73
C ALA A 68 -8.97 -16.68 20.18
N VAL A 69 -8.52 -16.34 21.39
CA VAL A 69 -8.52 -14.96 21.88
C VAL A 69 -7.57 -14.07 21.07
N GLN A 70 -6.43 -14.61 20.63
CA GLN A 70 -5.44 -13.86 19.85
C GLN A 70 -6.00 -13.36 18.51
N GLU A 71 -6.98 -14.06 17.93
CA GLU A 71 -7.59 -13.68 16.65
C GLU A 71 -8.47 -12.41 16.76
N LEU A 72 -8.67 -11.87 17.98
CA LEU A 72 -9.26 -10.54 18.23
C LEU A 72 -8.23 -9.40 18.11
N THR A 73 -6.95 -9.67 18.35
CA THR A 73 -5.92 -8.63 18.54
C THR A 73 -4.78 -8.71 17.53
N ILE A 74 -4.62 -9.84 16.84
CA ILE A 74 -3.48 -10.08 15.95
C ILE A 74 -3.45 -9.12 14.75
N ARG A 75 -4.62 -8.59 14.32
CA ARG A 75 -4.72 -7.64 13.20
C ARG A 75 -5.31 -6.31 13.68
N PRO A 76 -4.61 -5.19 13.47
CA PRO A 76 -5.18 -3.87 13.68
C PRO A 76 -6.44 -3.66 12.82
N PRO A 77 -7.42 -2.85 13.25
CA PRO A 77 -8.68 -2.66 12.54
C PRO A 77 -8.55 -2.01 11.16
N GLY A 78 -7.48 -1.24 10.92
CA GLY A 78 -7.34 -0.41 9.74
C GLY A 78 -7.44 -1.19 8.41
N TYR A 79 -6.73 -2.31 8.29
CA TYR A 79 -6.75 -3.09 7.06
C TYR A 79 -8.07 -3.88 6.85
N PRO A 80 -8.62 -4.58 7.85
CA PRO A 80 -9.97 -5.16 7.75
C PRO A 80 -11.06 -4.15 7.36
N LEU A 81 -11.00 -2.91 7.86
CA LEU A 81 -11.91 -1.84 7.45
C LEU A 81 -11.75 -1.48 5.96
N LEU A 82 -10.51 -1.39 5.47
CA LEU A 82 -10.24 -1.17 4.04
C LEU A 82 -10.78 -2.32 3.17
N VAL A 83 -10.54 -3.57 3.58
CA VAL A 83 -11.03 -4.79 2.91
C VAL A 83 -12.57 -4.79 2.86
N LEU A 84 -13.23 -4.39 3.96
CA LEU A 84 -14.68 -4.26 4.02
C LEU A 84 -15.19 -3.14 3.09
N ALA A 85 -14.59 -1.95 3.16
CA ALA A 85 -14.98 -0.78 2.36
C ALA A 85 -14.88 -1.02 0.85
N LEU A 86 -13.89 -1.81 0.42
CA LEU A 86 -13.71 -2.17 -0.99
C LEU A 86 -14.51 -3.42 -1.40
N GLY A 87 -15.33 -3.97 -0.49
CA GLY A 87 -16.24 -5.08 -0.77
C GLY A 87 -15.58 -6.44 -0.94
N ALA A 88 -14.30 -6.58 -0.60
CA ALA A 88 -13.56 -7.83 -0.75
C ALA A 88 -14.09 -8.95 0.17
N ALA A 89 -14.70 -8.60 1.31
CA ALA A 89 -15.42 -9.53 2.17
C ALA A 89 -16.63 -10.22 1.48
N GLY A 90 -17.19 -9.59 0.44
CA GLY A 90 -18.29 -10.13 -0.38
C GLY A 90 -17.83 -10.68 -1.73
N GLY A 91 -16.54 -11.01 -1.88
CA GLY A 91 -15.99 -11.59 -3.12
C GLY A 91 -15.50 -10.58 -4.16
N ARG A 92 -15.58 -9.27 -3.89
CA ARG A 92 -15.11 -8.22 -4.83
C ARG A 92 -13.62 -7.90 -4.67
N VAL A 93 -12.77 -8.93 -4.64
CA VAL A 93 -11.31 -8.78 -4.40
C VAL A 93 -10.62 -7.90 -5.46
N THR A 94 -11.16 -7.81 -6.67
CA THR A 94 -10.66 -6.99 -7.76
C THR A 94 -10.46 -5.53 -7.37
N TRP A 95 -11.42 -4.91 -6.66
CA TRP A 95 -11.31 -3.51 -6.28
C TRP A 95 -10.21 -3.28 -5.24
N LEU A 96 -10.04 -4.21 -4.31
CA LEU A 96 -8.95 -4.18 -3.35
C LEU A 96 -7.59 -4.28 -4.05
N LEU A 97 -7.41 -5.21 -4.99
CA LEU A 97 -6.14 -5.37 -5.71
C LEU A 97 -5.83 -4.19 -6.63
N LEU A 98 -6.84 -3.62 -7.31
CA LEU A 98 -6.68 -2.40 -8.10
C LEU A 98 -6.26 -1.22 -7.21
N PHE A 99 -6.93 -1.04 -6.06
CA PHE A 99 -6.57 0.00 -5.10
C PHE A 99 -5.13 -0.17 -4.62
N GLN A 100 -4.74 -1.37 -4.20
CA GLN A 100 -3.37 -1.66 -3.77
C GLN A 100 -2.37 -1.45 -4.92
N SER A 101 -2.68 -1.85 -6.14
CA SER A 101 -1.81 -1.61 -7.29
C SER A 101 -1.56 -0.13 -7.54
N LEU A 102 -2.60 0.70 -7.47
CA LEU A 102 -2.49 2.15 -7.61
C LEU A 102 -1.76 2.80 -6.43
N LEU A 103 -2.02 2.31 -5.21
CA LEU A 103 -1.35 2.79 -4.01
C LEU A 103 0.16 2.50 -4.08
N SER A 104 0.54 1.28 -4.47
CA SER A 104 1.92 0.87 -4.66
C SER A 104 2.63 1.69 -5.74
N TYR A 105 1.95 1.93 -6.87
CA TYR A 105 2.43 2.85 -7.88
C TYR A 105 2.72 4.25 -7.30
N GLY A 106 1.79 4.79 -6.50
CA GLY A 106 1.94 6.08 -5.84
C GLY A 106 3.09 6.12 -4.84
N VAL A 107 3.29 5.07 -4.07
CA VAL A 107 4.42 4.88 -3.14
C VAL A 107 5.73 4.93 -3.89
N LEU A 108 5.89 4.05 -4.89
CA LEU A 108 7.13 3.96 -5.66
C LEU A 108 7.42 5.24 -6.44
N ALA A 109 6.38 5.86 -7.01
CA ALA A 109 6.50 7.16 -7.66
C ALA A 109 6.97 8.26 -6.69
N THR A 110 6.50 8.24 -5.45
CA THR A 110 6.92 9.20 -4.42
C THR A 110 8.37 8.98 -4.01
N VAL A 111 8.78 7.73 -3.80
CA VAL A 111 10.17 7.36 -3.49
C VAL A 111 11.11 7.80 -4.63
N LEU A 112 10.78 7.51 -5.88
CA LEU A 112 11.58 7.90 -7.04
C LEU A 112 11.68 9.42 -7.22
N ARG A 113 10.60 10.16 -6.95
CA ARG A 113 10.63 11.63 -6.94
C ARG A 113 11.52 12.17 -5.82
N GLY A 114 11.43 11.59 -4.62
CA GLY A 114 12.28 11.92 -3.48
C GLY A 114 13.77 11.68 -3.79
N TRP A 115 14.09 10.51 -4.35
CA TRP A 115 15.42 10.18 -4.83
C TRP A 115 15.93 11.20 -5.86
N ALA A 116 15.13 11.52 -6.88
CA ALA A 116 15.52 12.51 -7.89
C ALA A 116 15.69 13.93 -7.30
N ALA A 117 14.85 14.31 -6.32
CA ALA A 117 14.92 15.60 -5.65
C ALA A 117 16.17 15.75 -4.77
N ALA A 118 16.66 14.65 -4.19
CA ALA A 118 17.85 14.64 -3.34
C ALA A 118 19.17 14.74 -4.13
N ARG A 119 19.13 14.65 -5.47
CA ARG A 119 20.33 14.75 -6.31
C ARG A 119 20.71 16.20 -6.57
N ALA A 120 22.02 16.47 -6.60
CA ALA A 120 22.55 17.79 -6.98
C ALA A 120 22.23 18.19 -8.43
N ARG A 121 22.13 17.20 -9.33
CA ARG A 121 21.77 17.39 -10.74
C ARG A 121 20.58 16.51 -11.12
N PRO A 122 19.67 16.99 -12.01
CA PRO A 122 18.58 16.18 -12.52
C PRO A 122 19.08 14.87 -13.11
N PRO A 123 18.44 13.72 -12.80
CA PRO A 123 18.82 12.45 -13.39
C PRO A 123 18.57 12.44 -14.90
N GLY A 124 19.59 12.06 -15.67
CA GLY A 124 19.47 11.80 -17.11
C GLY A 124 18.75 10.48 -17.40
N ALA A 125 18.53 10.19 -18.69
CA ALA A 125 17.79 9.00 -19.14
C ALA A 125 18.36 7.69 -18.58
N GLY A 126 19.69 7.49 -18.64
CA GLY A 126 20.33 6.27 -18.12
C GLY A 126 20.13 6.07 -16.62
N ALA A 127 20.12 7.15 -15.83
CA ALA A 127 19.85 7.07 -14.39
C ALA A 127 18.39 6.69 -14.10
N TRP A 128 17.44 7.19 -14.90
CA TRP A 128 16.04 6.76 -14.81
C TRP A 128 15.85 5.30 -15.21
N SER A 129 16.52 4.84 -16.27
CA SER A 129 16.48 3.44 -16.68
C SER A 129 17.04 2.52 -15.61
N LEU A 130 18.17 2.88 -14.99
CA LEU A 130 18.74 2.12 -13.88
C LEU A 130 17.81 2.12 -12.65
N ALA A 131 17.23 3.27 -12.29
CA ALA A 131 16.30 3.36 -11.17
C ALA A 131 15.05 2.51 -11.41
N LEU A 132 14.52 2.51 -12.64
CA LEU A 132 13.39 1.68 -13.04
C LEU A 132 13.76 0.18 -13.01
N LEU A 133 14.93 -0.19 -13.51
CA LEU A 133 15.44 -1.56 -13.46
C LEU A 133 15.52 -2.05 -12.01
N LEU A 134 16.15 -1.28 -11.12
CA LEU A 134 16.26 -1.61 -9.70
C LEU A 134 14.89 -1.70 -9.02
N ALA A 135 13.97 -0.80 -9.35
CA ALA A 135 12.62 -0.81 -8.78
C ALA A 135 11.82 -2.05 -9.21
N LEU A 136 12.06 -2.58 -10.41
CA LEU A 136 11.35 -3.74 -10.96
C LEU A 136 12.08 -5.08 -10.76
N SER A 137 13.40 -5.06 -10.51
CA SER A 137 14.20 -6.28 -10.27
C SER A 137 13.90 -6.93 -8.93
N PHE A 138 13.33 -6.18 -7.98
CA PHE A 138 12.86 -6.69 -6.70
C PHE A 138 11.33 -6.81 -6.74
N PRO A 139 10.77 -7.96 -7.15
CA PRO A 139 9.34 -8.11 -7.42
C PRO A 139 8.46 -8.03 -6.16
N ALA A 140 9.07 -7.95 -4.97
CA ALA A 140 8.38 -7.84 -3.69
C ALA A 140 7.29 -6.76 -3.72
N GLN A 141 7.57 -5.59 -4.31
CA GLN A 141 6.59 -4.51 -4.39
C GLN A 141 5.36 -4.89 -5.24
N LEU A 142 5.57 -5.56 -6.38
CA LEU A 142 4.48 -6.00 -7.25
C LEU A 142 3.69 -7.16 -6.63
N ILE A 143 4.38 -8.04 -5.87
CA ILE A 143 3.75 -9.13 -5.12
C ILE A 143 2.85 -8.54 -4.03
N TYR A 144 3.36 -7.65 -3.18
CA TYR A 144 2.57 -6.99 -2.13
C TYR A 144 1.38 -6.21 -2.71
N ALA A 145 1.57 -5.56 -3.86
CA ALA A 145 0.49 -4.82 -4.53
C ALA A 145 -0.62 -5.72 -5.10
N SER A 146 -0.31 -6.99 -5.36
CA SER A 146 -1.18 -7.95 -6.02
C SER A 146 -1.68 -9.05 -5.09
N ALA A 147 -1.42 -8.95 -3.79
CA ALA A 147 -1.88 -9.88 -2.75
C ALA A 147 -2.73 -9.15 -1.70
N VAL A 148 -3.64 -9.87 -1.03
CA VAL A 148 -4.44 -9.29 0.07
C VAL A 148 -3.58 -9.22 1.32
N MET A 149 -2.92 -8.08 1.54
CA MET A 149 -1.88 -7.86 2.56
C MET A 149 -1.93 -6.44 3.14
N SER A 150 -1.68 -6.30 4.44
CA SER A 150 -1.76 -5.01 5.15
C SER A 150 -0.53 -4.11 4.95
N GLU A 151 0.54 -4.71 4.46
CA GLU A 151 1.88 -4.15 4.36
C GLU A 151 1.91 -2.97 3.40
N LEU A 152 1.14 -3.01 2.32
CA LEU A 152 1.16 -1.94 1.35
C LEU A 152 0.48 -0.64 1.87
N PRO A 153 -0.73 -0.68 2.45
CA PRO A 153 -1.27 0.49 3.17
C PRO A 153 -0.32 1.04 4.23
N LEU A 154 0.34 0.17 5.00
CA LEU A 154 1.33 0.58 5.99
C LEU A 154 2.52 1.31 5.33
N GLN A 155 3.10 0.74 4.26
CA GLN A 155 4.18 1.37 3.50
C GLN A 155 3.77 2.74 2.97
N ALA A 156 2.53 2.89 2.48
CA ALA A 156 2.02 4.17 2.00
C ALA A 156 1.96 5.23 3.10
N LEU A 157 1.48 4.85 4.28
CA LEU A 157 1.47 5.73 5.45
C LEU A 157 2.89 6.11 5.89
N LEU A 158 3.83 5.16 5.88
CA LEU A 158 5.23 5.41 6.23
C LEU A 158 5.89 6.38 5.23
N VAL A 159 5.70 6.19 3.92
CA VAL A 159 6.26 7.09 2.90
C VAL A 159 5.64 8.48 2.97
N LEU A 160 4.33 8.56 3.20
CA LEU A 160 3.66 9.85 3.42
C LEU A 160 4.19 10.56 4.67
N GLY A 161 4.25 9.85 5.81
CA GLY A 161 4.74 10.38 7.08
C GLY A 161 6.19 10.83 7.00
N ALA A 162 7.06 10.04 6.38
CA ALA A 162 8.46 10.42 6.14
C ALA A 162 8.56 11.66 5.24
N GLY A 163 7.73 11.76 4.20
CA GLY A 163 7.66 12.94 3.33
C GLY A 163 7.23 14.20 4.08
N LEU A 164 6.20 14.11 4.93
CA LEU A 164 5.73 15.22 5.77
C LEU A 164 6.78 15.63 6.81
N ALA A 165 7.44 14.66 7.46
CA ALA A 165 8.52 14.93 8.41
C ALA A 165 9.71 15.63 7.75
N ALA A 166 10.13 15.18 6.56
CA ALA A 166 11.18 15.84 5.79
C ALA A 166 10.81 17.28 5.41
N ARG A 167 9.53 17.54 5.09
CA ARG A 167 9.02 18.90 4.82
C ARG A 167 8.99 19.76 6.08
N ALA A 168 8.53 19.23 7.21
CA ALA A 168 8.57 19.92 8.50
C ALA A 168 10.00 20.35 8.84
N TRP A 169 10.95 19.42 8.73
CA TRP A 169 12.37 19.66 9.01
C TRP A 169 12.97 20.74 8.11
N THR A 170 12.77 20.63 6.81
CA THR A 170 13.35 21.57 5.83
C THR A 170 12.73 22.96 5.85
N THR A 171 11.49 23.10 6.32
CA THR A 171 10.78 24.39 6.37
C THR A 171 10.73 25.00 7.77
N GLY A 172 11.09 24.25 8.81
CA GLY A 172 10.91 24.64 10.21
C GLY A 172 9.44 24.72 10.66
N ARG A 173 8.48 24.27 9.83
CA ARG A 173 7.04 24.40 10.11
C ARG A 173 6.46 23.10 10.65
N ALA A 174 6.19 23.05 11.95
CA ALA A 174 5.57 21.90 12.61
C ALA A 174 4.17 21.56 12.03
N GLY A 175 3.48 22.51 11.42
CA GLY A 175 2.17 22.29 10.76
C GLY A 175 2.16 21.19 9.70
N TRP A 176 3.30 20.87 9.09
CA TRP A 176 3.41 19.71 8.18
C TRP A 176 3.19 18.37 8.88
N LEU A 177 3.57 18.23 10.16
CA LEU A 177 3.36 17.01 10.94
C LEU A 177 1.88 16.78 11.27
N ALA A 178 1.11 17.86 11.42
CA ALA A 178 -0.33 17.81 11.61
C ALA A 178 -1.11 17.60 10.30
N GLY A 179 -0.43 17.48 9.16
CA GLY A 179 -1.07 17.46 7.84
C GLY A 179 -1.62 18.83 7.39
N ALA A 180 -1.48 19.87 8.20
CA ALA A 180 -1.99 21.23 7.95
C ALA A 180 -1.17 22.02 6.91
N GLY A 181 -0.04 21.48 6.45
CA GLY A 181 0.78 22.08 5.39
C GLY A 181 0.35 21.71 3.96
N VAL A 182 -0.66 20.84 3.78
CA VAL A 182 -1.09 20.32 2.46
C VAL A 182 -2.10 21.25 1.75
N ALA A 183 -2.39 22.43 2.31
CA ALA A 183 -3.27 23.44 1.71
C ALA A 183 -2.57 24.29 0.64
#